data_AF-A0A7X0U3F3-F1
#
_entry.id   AF-A0A7X0U3F3-F1
#
_cell.length_a   1.000
_cell.length_b   1.000
_cell.length_c   1.000
_cell.angle_alpha   90.00
_cell.angle_beta   90.00
_cell.angle_gamma   90.00
#
_symmetry.space_group_name_H-M   'P 1'
#
loop_
_entity.id
_entity.type
_entity.pdbx_description
1 polymer ?
#
loop_
_entity_poly.entity_id
_entity_poly.type
_entity_poly.pdbx_seq_one_letter_code
_entity_poly.pdbx_strand_id
1 'polypeptide(L)'
;MRIVIALGGNALLHRGERADAATQIRNAAHAAEQIARLATHHQILVVHGNGPQVGLLAEESERDPTLERGYPLDTLVAETQGMIGYWLAQGVGRHLPDVPVAALVTQVVVDPADPAFDHPEKPIGPCYPEADAERLTTERGWTFVRERHGYRRVVPSPRPERVVELPDRPAAGRRHSRDRRWRRRRPRQRRPHGH
;
A
#
# COMPACT_ATOMS: atom_id res chain seq x y z
N MET A 1 7.83 11.36 -19.03
CA MET A 1 8.84 10.69 -18.18
C MET A 1 8.15 9.62 -17.33
N ARG A 2 8.91 8.73 -16.69
CA ARG A 2 8.38 7.82 -15.67
C ARG A 2 8.60 8.44 -14.29
N ILE A 3 7.56 8.45 -13.46
CA ILE A 3 7.60 9.02 -12.11
C ILE A 3 7.09 7.96 -11.14
N VAL A 4 7.80 7.80 -10.02
CA VAL A 4 7.33 7.01 -8.89
C VAL A 4 6.81 7.98 -7.83
N ILE A 5 5.56 7.81 -7.42
CA ILE A 5 4.91 8.60 -6.37
C ILE A 5 4.76 7.70 -5.15
N ALA A 6 5.32 8.13 -4.01
CA ALA A 6 5.15 7.45 -2.73
C ALA A 6 4.12 8.19 -1.86
N LEU A 7 2.96 7.58 -1.66
CA LEU A 7 1.93 8.07 -0.74
C LEU A 7 2.23 7.56 0.67
N GLY A 8 2.41 8.46 1.63
CA GLY A 8 2.52 8.06 3.03
C GLY A 8 1.19 7.46 3.54
N GLY A 9 1.23 6.61 4.57
CA GLY A 9 0.00 6.11 5.20
C GLY A 9 -0.91 7.24 5.71
N ASN A 10 -0.31 8.37 6.12
CA ASN A 10 -1.02 9.57 6.52
C ASN A 10 -1.75 10.30 5.37
N ALA A 11 -1.44 9.99 4.11
CA ALA A 11 -2.17 10.53 2.97
C ALA A 11 -3.55 9.87 2.81
N LEU A 12 -3.75 8.71 3.44
CA LEU A 12 -5.00 7.95 3.39
C LEU A 12 -5.80 8.04 4.69
N LEU A 13 -5.12 8.24 5.82
CA LEU A 13 -5.75 8.56 7.10
C LEU A 13 -4.92 9.56 7.89
N HIS A 14 -5.43 10.79 8.06
CA HIS A 14 -4.73 11.83 8.79
C HIS A 14 -4.73 11.58 10.30
N ARG A 15 -3.77 12.18 11.00
CA ARG A 15 -3.67 12.07 12.46
C ARG A 15 -4.94 12.63 13.12
N GLY A 16 -5.56 11.82 13.97
CA GLY A 16 -6.79 12.18 14.69
C GLY A 16 -8.08 11.89 13.94
N GLU A 17 -8.01 11.48 12.66
CA GLU A 17 -9.18 10.96 11.96
C GLU A 17 -9.55 9.57 12.45
N ARG A 18 -10.85 9.28 12.47
CA ARG A 18 -11.36 7.92 12.64
C ARG A 18 -11.08 7.12 11.38
N ALA A 19 -10.67 5.86 11.55
CA ALA A 19 -10.36 4.94 10.45
C ALA A 19 -11.60 4.45 9.68
N ASP A 20 -12.66 5.24 9.61
CA ASP A 20 -13.90 4.90 8.91
C ASP A 20 -13.64 4.82 7.38
N ALA A 21 -14.26 3.84 6.73
CA ALA A 21 -14.07 3.62 5.28
C ALA A 21 -14.35 4.89 4.45
N ALA A 22 -15.41 5.63 4.77
CA ALA A 22 -15.77 6.86 4.06
C ALA A 22 -14.67 7.95 4.13
N THR A 23 -13.98 8.07 5.26
CA THR A 23 -12.86 8.99 5.44
C THR A 23 -11.69 8.59 4.57
N GLN A 24 -11.30 7.32 4.61
CA GLN A 24 -10.17 6.80 3.85
C GLN A 24 -10.40 6.85 2.33
N ILE A 25 -11.62 6.50 1.89
CA ILE A 25 -12.03 6.61 0.47
C ILE A 25 -11.98 8.07 0.00
N ARG A 26 -12.45 9.02 0.81
CA ARG A 26 -12.39 10.46 0.47
C ARG A 26 -10.93 10.92 0.34
N ASN A 27 -10.07 10.55 1.28
CA ASN A 27 -8.65 10.91 1.25
C ASN A 27 -7.94 10.27 0.03
N ALA A 28 -8.23 9.00 -0.26
CA ALA A 28 -7.73 8.32 -1.45
C ALA A 28 -8.18 9.01 -2.75
N ALA A 29 -9.45 9.48 -2.82
CA ALA A 29 -9.96 10.21 -3.96
C ALA A 29 -9.23 11.56 -4.17
N HIS A 30 -8.95 12.30 -3.09
CA HIS A 30 -8.15 13.52 -3.15
C HIS A 30 -6.73 13.26 -3.67
N ALA A 31 -6.07 12.19 -3.20
CA ALA A 31 -4.75 11.80 -3.70
C ALA A 31 -4.82 11.40 -5.19
N ALA A 32 -5.85 10.64 -5.57
CA ALA A 32 -6.06 10.17 -6.93
C ALA A 32 -6.28 11.30 -7.94
N GLU A 33 -6.96 12.40 -7.55
CA GLU A 33 -7.10 13.58 -8.38
C GLU A 33 -5.72 14.17 -8.75
N GLN A 34 -4.83 14.32 -7.77
CA GLN A 34 -3.49 14.87 -8.01
C GLN A 34 -2.63 13.93 -8.85
N ILE A 35 -2.75 12.62 -8.63
CA ILE A 35 -2.08 11.60 -9.45
C ILE A 35 -2.57 11.67 -10.90
N ALA A 36 -3.87 11.81 -11.11
CA ALA A 36 -4.47 11.90 -12.44
C ALA A 36 -3.94 13.12 -13.22
N ARG A 37 -3.77 14.27 -12.56
CA ARG A 37 -3.18 15.48 -13.17
C ARG A 37 -1.75 15.26 -13.65
N LEU A 38 -0.96 14.42 -12.98
CA LEU A 38 0.39 14.08 -13.41
C LEU A 38 0.40 13.01 -14.50
N ALA A 39 -0.53 12.05 -14.43
CA ALA A 39 -0.63 10.93 -15.36
C ALA A 39 -1.07 11.33 -16.78
N THR A 40 -1.64 12.53 -16.98
CA THR A 40 -1.90 13.09 -18.33
C THR A 40 -0.62 13.30 -19.15
N HIS A 41 0.52 13.54 -18.48
CA HIS A 41 1.79 13.89 -19.13
C HIS A 41 2.90 12.89 -18.84
N HIS A 42 2.70 11.97 -17.90
CA HIS A 42 3.73 11.07 -17.38
C HIS A 42 3.21 9.65 -17.22
N GLN A 43 4.13 8.68 -17.29
CA GLN A 43 3.86 7.32 -16.85
C GLN A 43 4.08 7.27 -15.35
N ILE A 44 3.04 6.96 -14.58
CA ILE A 44 3.08 7.00 -13.12
C ILE A 44 3.09 5.58 -12.57
N LEU A 45 4.00 5.32 -11.62
CA LEU A 45 3.93 4.22 -10.68
C LEU A 45 3.59 4.80 -9.30
N VAL A 46 2.57 4.28 -8.64
CA VAL A 46 2.19 4.70 -7.29
C VAL A 46 2.56 3.60 -6.33
N VAL A 47 3.28 3.95 -5.26
CA VAL A 47 3.47 3.11 -4.08
C VAL A 47 2.81 3.80 -2.89
N HIS A 48 2.36 3.04 -1.90
CA HIS A 48 1.70 3.62 -0.74
C HIS A 48 2.13 2.92 0.55
N GLY A 49 2.07 3.65 1.66
CA GLY A 49 2.04 3.06 2.99
C GLY A 49 0.66 2.51 3.33
N ASN A 50 0.59 1.65 4.34
CA ASN A 50 -0.64 1.02 4.81
C ASN A 50 -0.74 0.98 6.35
N GLY A 51 0.13 1.69 7.07
CA GLY A 51 0.28 1.57 8.53
C GLY A 51 -1.04 1.68 9.32
N PRO A 52 -1.86 2.72 9.08
CA PRO A 52 -3.17 2.81 9.73
C PRO A 52 -4.12 1.67 9.35
N GLN A 53 -4.14 1.28 8.08
CA GLN A 53 -5.04 0.26 7.54
C GLN A 53 -4.71 -1.13 8.07
N VAL A 54 -3.43 -1.52 8.03
CA VAL A 54 -2.98 -2.83 8.51
C VAL A 54 -3.13 -2.92 10.02
N GLY A 55 -2.97 -1.79 10.72
CA GLY A 55 -3.25 -1.69 12.15
C GLY A 55 -4.71 -1.94 12.50
N LEU A 56 -5.64 -1.36 11.73
CA LEU A 56 -7.08 -1.59 11.90
C LEU A 56 -7.43 -3.06 11.66
N LEU A 57 -7.03 -3.63 10.52
CA LEU A 57 -7.36 -5.03 10.20
C LEU A 57 -6.73 -6.01 11.19
N ALA A 58 -5.52 -5.72 11.69
CA ALA A 58 -4.89 -6.52 12.74
C ALA A 58 -5.70 -6.46 14.04
N GLU A 59 -6.22 -5.30 14.42
CA GLU A 59 -7.07 -5.19 15.61
C GLU A 59 -8.42 -5.91 15.42
N GLU A 60 -9.08 -5.72 14.28
CA GLU A 60 -10.35 -6.39 13.96
C GLU A 60 -10.18 -7.90 14.00
N SER A 61 -9.13 -8.41 13.37
CA SER A 61 -8.84 -9.84 13.33
C SER A 61 -8.50 -10.43 14.70
N GLU A 62 -7.83 -9.67 15.57
CA GLU A 62 -7.48 -10.13 16.93
C GLU A 62 -8.66 -10.06 17.90
N ARG A 63 -9.67 -9.23 17.59
CA ARG A 63 -10.91 -9.11 18.39
C ARG A 63 -12.02 -10.03 17.94
N ASP A 64 -11.89 -10.69 16.79
CA ASP A 64 -12.90 -11.62 16.28
C ASP A 64 -12.94 -12.90 17.15
N PRO A 65 -14.03 -13.12 17.92
CA PRO A 65 -14.12 -14.27 18.83
C PRO A 65 -14.31 -15.59 18.10
N THR A 66 -14.56 -15.57 16.78
CA THR A 66 -14.74 -16.76 15.96
C THR A 66 -13.42 -17.30 15.42
N LEU A 67 -12.34 -16.52 15.49
CA LEU A 67 -11.01 -16.92 15.07
C LEU A 67 -10.23 -17.51 16.25
N GLU A 68 -9.50 -18.60 16.02
CA GLU A 68 -8.55 -19.11 17.01
C GLU A 68 -7.40 -18.12 17.24
N ARG A 69 -6.95 -17.48 16.15
CA ARG A 69 -5.90 -16.44 16.14
C ARG A 69 -6.18 -15.46 15.02
N GLY A 70 -5.72 -14.22 15.20
CA GLY A 70 -5.76 -13.22 14.14
C GLY A 70 -4.95 -13.65 12.91
N TYR A 71 -5.31 -13.11 11.75
CA TYR A 71 -4.57 -13.30 10.51
C TYR A 71 -3.13 -12.82 10.66
N PRO A 72 -2.16 -13.52 10.03
CA PRO A 72 -0.78 -13.11 10.08
C PRO A 72 -0.58 -11.78 9.35
N LEU A 73 0.40 -11.00 9.82
CA LEU A 73 0.54 -9.61 9.40
C LEU A 73 0.85 -9.45 7.91
N ASP A 74 1.55 -10.39 7.30
CA ASP A 74 1.84 -10.42 5.87
C ASP A 74 0.57 -10.58 5.01
N THR A 75 -0.36 -11.44 5.44
CA THR A 75 -1.68 -11.58 4.81
C THR A 75 -2.48 -10.28 4.94
N LEU A 76 -2.50 -9.66 6.12
CA LEU A 76 -3.15 -8.36 6.32
C LEU A 76 -2.50 -7.26 5.48
N VAL A 77 -1.18 -7.29 5.30
CA VAL A 77 -0.49 -6.40 4.36
C VAL A 77 -1.00 -6.63 2.93
N ALA A 78 -1.14 -7.88 2.48
CA ALA A 78 -1.70 -8.20 1.16
C ALA A 78 -3.16 -7.70 1.00
N GLU A 79 -4.02 -7.88 2.01
CA GLU A 79 -5.38 -7.35 2.02
C GLU A 79 -5.41 -5.83 1.86
N THR A 80 -4.58 -5.11 2.62
CA THR A 80 -4.51 -3.65 2.53
C THR A 80 -3.97 -3.14 1.20
N GLN A 81 -3.12 -3.90 0.49
CA GLN A 81 -2.72 -3.57 -0.88
C GLN A 81 -3.92 -3.62 -1.83
N GLY A 82 -4.75 -4.66 -1.73
CA GLY A 82 -5.98 -4.77 -2.51
C GLY A 82 -6.96 -3.64 -2.19
N MET A 83 -7.20 -3.37 -0.92
CA MET A 83 -8.12 -2.33 -0.44
C MET A 83 -7.71 -0.92 -0.91
N ILE A 84 -6.47 -0.51 -0.62
CA ILE A 84 -5.97 0.83 -0.97
C ILE A 84 -5.80 0.94 -2.48
N GLY A 85 -5.25 -0.09 -3.12
CA GLY A 85 -5.07 -0.14 -4.56
C GLY A 85 -6.40 -0.02 -5.31
N TYR A 86 -7.46 -0.66 -4.82
CA TYR A 86 -8.82 -0.54 -5.36
C TYR A 86 -9.34 0.91 -5.27
N TRP A 87 -9.22 1.57 -4.12
CA TRP A 87 -9.68 2.96 -3.97
C TRP A 87 -8.91 3.93 -4.86
N LEU A 88 -7.59 3.80 -4.93
CA LEU A 88 -6.76 4.64 -5.80
C LEU A 88 -7.04 4.38 -7.28
N ALA A 89 -7.18 3.11 -7.69
CA ALA A 89 -7.48 2.77 -9.08
C ALA A 89 -8.84 3.33 -9.53
N GLN A 90 -9.88 3.20 -8.69
CA GLN A 90 -11.18 3.82 -8.97
C GLN A 90 -11.10 5.34 -9.02
N GLY A 91 -10.40 5.97 -8.07
CA GLY A 91 -10.23 7.41 -8.02
C GLY A 91 -9.54 7.95 -9.28
N VAL A 92 -8.42 7.34 -9.68
CA VAL A 92 -7.68 7.78 -10.88
C VAL A 92 -8.50 7.51 -12.14
N GLY A 93 -9.14 6.34 -12.24
CA GLY A 93 -9.99 5.97 -13.37
C GLY A 93 -11.17 6.91 -13.58
N ARG A 94 -11.72 7.50 -12.51
CA ARG A 94 -12.77 8.53 -12.59
C ARG A 94 -12.29 9.79 -13.31
N HIS A 95 -11.03 10.17 -13.17
CA HIS A 95 -10.45 11.35 -13.82
C HIS A 95 -9.84 11.02 -15.20
N LEU A 96 -9.47 9.76 -15.44
CA LEU A 96 -8.82 9.30 -16.67
C LEU A 96 -9.51 8.02 -17.20
N PRO A 97 -10.77 8.09 -17.69
CA PRO A 97 -11.57 6.92 -18.03
C PRO A 97 -10.98 6.04 -19.16
N ASP A 98 -10.16 6.64 -20.04
CA ASP A 98 -9.51 5.94 -21.15
C ASP A 98 -8.11 5.40 -20.80
N VAL A 99 -7.64 5.61 -19.56
CA VAL A 99 -6.33 5.15 -19.11
C VAL A 99 -6.51 3.92 -18.23
N PRO A 100 -5.99 2.74 -18.62
CA PRO A 100 -6.00 1.57 -17.76
C PRO A 100 -5.21 1.83 -16.48
N VAL A 101 -5.84 1.55 -15.33
CA VAL A 101 -5.22 1.61 -14.02
C VAL A 101 -5.33 0.23 -13.38
N ALA A 102 -4.23 -0.28 -12.84
CA ALA A 102 -4.18 -1.57 -12.17
C ALA A 102 -3.50 -1.41 -10.81
N ALA A 103 -4.08 -2.06 -9.80
CA ALA A 103 -3.42 -2.32 -8.53
C ALA A 103 -2.79 -3.72 -8.60
N LEU A 104 -1.55 -3.83 -8.14
CA LEU A 104 -0.79 -5.08 -8.16
C LEU A 104 -0.46 -5.47 -6.72
N VAL A 105 -0.88 -6.66 -6.32
CA VAL A 105 -0.33 -7.28 -5.11
C VAL A 105 1.15 -7.52 -5.36
N THR A 106 1.97 -7.09 -4.41
CA THR A 106 3.42 -6.99 -4.52
C THR A 106 4.07 -7.60 -3.29
N GLN A 107 5.12 -8.38 -3.50
CA GLN A 107 5.92 -9.02 -2.47
C GLN A 107 7.33 -8.44 -2.44
N VAL A 108 7.89 -8.33 -1.24
CA VAL A 108 9.22 -7.80 -1.01
C VAL A 108 10.04 -8.83 -0.25
N VAL A 109 11.15 -9.25 -0.84
CA VAL A 109 12.16 -10.09 -0.20
C VAL A 109 12.92 -9.24 0.83
N VAL A 110 13.11 -9.82 2.00
CA VAL A 110 13.85 -9.27 3.13
C VAL A 110 14.78 -10.34 3.68
N ASP A 111 15.89 -9.93 4.29
CA ASP A 111 16.84 -10.85 4.93
C ASP A 111 16.21 -11.44 6.21
N PRO A 112 16.04 -12.76 6.35
CA PRO A 112 15.53 -13.35 7.59
C PRO A 112 16.44 -13.11 8.81
N ALA A 113 17.71 -12.72 8.61
CA ALA A 113 18.64 -12.35 9.66
C ALA A 113 18.70 -10.83 9.91
N ASP A 114 17.78 -10.04 9.34
CA ASP A 114 17.74 -8.59 9.56
C ASP A 114 17.53 -8.27 11.06
N PRO A 115 18.37 -7.41 11.68
CA PRO A 115 18.25 -7.06 13.10
C PRO A 115 16.88 -6.49 13.52
N ALA A 116 16.08 -5.99 12.58
CA ALA A 116 14.73 -5.49 12.85
C ALA A 116 13.78 -6.58 13.37
N PHE A 117 14.09 -7.88 13.16
CA PHE A 117 13.32 -8.98 13.75
C PHE A 117 13.53 -9.10 15.26
N ASP A 118 14.76 -8.86 15.73
CA ASP A 118 15.10 -8.88 17.17
C ASP A 118 14.77 -7.55 17.86
N HIS A 119 14.71 -6.45 17.09
CA HIS A 119 14.43 -5.10 17.58
C HIS A 119 13.29 -4.44 16.78
N PRO A 120 12.03 -4.86 17.01
CA PRO A 120 10.89 -4.27 16.32
C PRO A 120 10.65 -2.84 16.82
N GLU A 121 10.65 -1.86 15.90
CA GLU A 121 10.48 -0.45 16.23
C GLU A 121 9.27 0.20 15.55
N LYS A 122 8.70 -0.44 14.52
CA LYS A 122 7.68 0.20 13.67
C LYS A 122 6.30 0.10 14.32
N PRO A 123 5.68 1.21 14.73
CA PRO A 123 4.38 1.18 15.38
C PRO A 123 3.26 0.88 14.38
N ILE A 124 2.29 0.06 14.80
CA ILE A 124 1.06 -0.23 14.06
C ILE A 124 -0.16 -0.16 14.99
N GLY A 125 -1.35 0.02 14.40
CA GLY A 125 -2.61 -0.03 15.15
C GLY A 125 -2.79 1.10 16.18
N PRO A 126 -3.75 0.95 17.10
CA PRO A 126 -4.06 1.93 18.15
C PRO A 126 -3.10 1.83 19.35
N CYS A 127 -3.29 2.71 20.34
CA CYS A 127 -2.68 2.57 21.66
C CYS A 127 -3.52 1.66 22.56
N TYR A 128 -2.83 0.89 23.39
CA TYR A 128 -3.36 -0.03 24.40
C TYR A 128 -3.09 0.51 25.81
N PRO A 129 -3.97 0.23 26.78
CA PRO A 129 -3.64 0.33 28.20
C PRO A 129 -2.44 -0.55 28.57
N GLU A 130 -1.74 -0.19 29.65
CA GLU A 130 -0.57 -0.93 30.15
C GLU A 130 -0.88 -2.39 30.45
N ALA A 131 -1.96 -2.65 31.19
CA ALA A 131 -2.39 -4.00 31.56
C ALA A 131 -2.67 -4.88 30.33
N ASP A 132 -3.24 -4.30 29.27
CA ASP A 132 -3.47 -5.04 28.02
C ASP A 132 -2.17 -5.32 27.27
N ALA A 133 -1.23 -4.37 27.25
CA ALA A 133 0.07 -4.56 26.61
C ALA A 133 0.90 -5.65 27.31
N GLU A 134 0.93 -5.67 28.64
CA GLU A 134 1.60 -6.71 29.43
C GLU A 134 0.99 -8.10 29.19
N ARG A 135 -0.35 -8.18 29.20
CA ARG A 135 -1.07 -9.42 28.89
C ARG A 135 -0.75 -9.92 27.49
N LEU A 136 -0.85 -9.05 26.47
CA LEU A 136 -0.59 -9.40 25.08
C LEU A 136 0.88 -9.75 24.82
N THR A 137 1.81 -9.17 25.58
CA THR A 137 3.23 -9.57 25.55
C THR A 137 3.37 -11.03 25.99
N THR A 138 2.70 -11.41 27.08
CA THR A 138 2.77 -12.78 27.63
C THR A 138 2.04 -13.80 26.76
N GLU A 139 0.82 -13.47 26.31
CA GLU A 139 -0.05 -14.40 25.56
C GLU A 139 0.36 -14.56 24.09
N ARG A 140 0.92 -13.51 23.49
CA ARG A 140 1.15 -13.44 22.04
C ARG A 140 2.60 -13.15 21.65
N GLY A 141 3.48 -12.85 22.61
CA GLY A 141 4.87 -12.45 22.33
C GLY A 141 4.97 -11.10 21.61
N TRP A 142 3.95 -10.24 21.72
CA TRP A 142 3.99 -8.93 21.07
C TRP A 142 4.94 -7.98 21.77
N THR A 143 5.57 -7.11 20.98
CA THR A 143 6.42 -6.04 21.50
C THR A 143 5.68 -4.71 21.43
N PHE A 144 5.90 -3.85 22.42
CA PHE A 144 5.26 -2.55 22.55
C PHE A 144 6.27 -1.45 22.82
N VAL A 145 5.93 -0.23 22.39
CA VAL A 145 6.63 1.01 22.78
C VAL A 145 5.69 1.92 23.58
N ARG A 146 6.21 2.61 24.59
CA ARG A 146 5.47 3.61 25.36
C ARG A 146 5.23 4.85 24.50
N GLU A 147 3.97 5.24 24.34
CA GLU A 147 3.56 6.53 23.77
C GLU A 147 2.88 7.41 24.84
N ARG A 148 2.62 8.68 24.53
CA ARG A 148 2.02 9.65 25.46
C ARG A 148 0.68 9.18 26.06
N HIS A 149 -0.09 8.38 25.32
CA HIS A 149 -1.46 7.98 25.67
C HIS A 149 -1.61 6.46 25.89
N GLY A 150 -0.51 5.73 26.05
CA GLY A 150 -0.55 4.28 26.29
C GLY A 150 0.65 3.55 25.69
N TYR A 151 0.42 2.32 25.27
CA TYR A 151 1.43 1.47 24.64
C TYR A 151 1.01 1.11 23.23
N ARG A 152 1.92 1.20 22.27
CA ARG A 152 1.62 0.88 20.87
C ARG A 152 2.40 -0.34 20.43
N ARG A 153 1.71 -1.30 19.79
CA ARG A 153 2.34 -2.49 19.24
C ARG A 153 3.37 -2.07 18.19
N VAL A 154 4.56 -2.63 18.28
CA VAL A 154 5.63 -2.48 17.29
C VAL A 154 5.87 -3.81 16.57
N VAL A 155 6.27 -3.70 15.31
CA VAL A 155 6.57 -4.86 14.45
C VAL A 155 7.91 -4.68 13.76
N PRO A 156 8.55 -5.78 13.32
CA PRO A 156 9.75 -5.71 12.50
C PRO A 156 9.52 -4.86 11.25
N SER A 157 10.54 -4.08 10.88
CA SER A 157 10.56 -3.31 9.63
C SER A 157 11.90 -3.52 8.92
N PRO A 158 12.18 -4.75 8.49
CA PRO A 158 13.46 -5.11 7.87
C PRO A 158 13.69 -4.34 6.56
N ARG A 159 14.95 -4.23 6.16
CA ARG A 159 15.33 -3.53 4.95
C ARG A 159 14.88 -4.31 3.72
N PRO A 160 14.20 -3.67 2.75
CA PRO A 160 13.77 -4.36 1.54
C PRO A 160 14.96 -4.65 0.63
N GLU A 161 15.08 -5.90 0.14
CA GLU A 161 16.15 -6.30 -0.78
C GLU A 161 15.69 -6.27 -2.24
N ARG A 162 14.55 -6.89 -2.52
CA ARG A 162 14.03 -7.05 -3.89
C ARG A 162 12.51 -7.11 -3.91
N VAL A 163 11.91 -6.46 -4.91
CA VAL A 163 10.49 -6.64 -5.24
C VAL A 163 10.35 -7.83 -6.18
N VAL A 164 9.55 -8.82 -5.82
CA VAL A 164 9.41 -10.08 -6.58
C VAL A 164 8.83 -9.86 -7.97
N GLU A 165 7.85 -8.97 -8.09
CA GLU A 165 7.13 -8.69 -9.33
C GLU A 165 7.91 -7.78 -10.29
N LEU A 166 9.08 -7.28 -9.88
CA LEU A 166 9.99 -6.60 -10.78
C LEU A 166 10.94 -7.60 -11.43
N PRO A 167 11.23 -7.47 -12.73
CA PRO A 167 12.24 -8.30 -13.36
C PRO A 167 13.58 -8.09 -12.67
N ASP A 168 14.36 -9.16 -12.54
CA ASP A 168 15.74 -9.05 -12.09
C ASP A 168 16.45 -7.97 -12.91
N ARG A 169 17.07 -7.02 -12.23
CA ARG A 169 17.90 -6.03 -12.92
C ARG A 169 18.98 -6.83 -13.64
N PRO A 170 19.06 -6.79 -14.99
CA PRO A 170 20.21 -7.36 -15.65
C PRO A 170 21.44 -6.64 -15.10
N ALA A 171 22.47 -7.41 -14.72
CA ALA A 171 23.77 -6.87 -14.35
C ALA A 171 24.12 -5.74 -15.33
N ALA A 172 24.46 -4.58 -14.79
CA ALA A 172 24.70 -3.36 -15.56
C ALA A 172 25.68 -3.66 -16.70
N GLY A 173 25.16 -3.87 -17.92
CA GLY A 173 25.98 -4.40 -19.02
C GLY A 173 25.26 -4.81 -20.30
N ARG A 174 23.95 -5.07 -20.30
CA ARG A 174 23.22 -5.41 -21.55
C ARG A 174 22.04 -4.49 -21.80
N ARG A 175 22.31 -3.35 -22.46
CA ARG A 175 21.26 -2.53 -23.10
C ARG A 175 20.65 -3.35 -24.25
N HIS A 176 19.57 -4.08 -23.99
CA HIS A 176 18.73 -4.62 -25.06
C HIS A 176 17.80 -3.51 -25.55
N SER A 177 18.10 -2.99 -26.74
CA SER A 177 17.32 -2.01 -27.47
C SER A 177 16.07 -2.66 -28.07
N ARG A 178 15.03 -2.91 -27.26
CA ARG A 178 13.70 -3.27 -27.78
C ARG A 178 12.63 -2.68 -26.88
N ASP A 179 12.10 -1.52 -27.27
CA ASP A 179 10.64 -1.32 -27.39
C ASP A 179 10.29 0.10 -27.84
N ARG A 180 10.35 0.29 -29.17
CA ARG A 180 9.51 1.26 -29.88
C ARG A 180 8.37 0.49 -30.54
N ARG A 181 7.37 0.05 -29.78
CA ARG A 181 6.13 -0.48 -30.39
C ARG A 181 4.91 -0.43 -29.46
N TRP A 182 4.70 0.70 -28.81
CA TRP A 182 3.37 1.09 -28.31
C TRP A 182 3.04 2.51 -28.78
N ARG A 183 2.81 2.66 -30.09
CA ARG A 183 2.16 3.85 -30.67
C ARG A 183 0.88 3.41 -31.38
N ARG A 184 -0.23 3.61 -30.66
CA ARG A 184 -1.57 3.99 -31.13
C ARG A 184 -1.94 3.54 -32.55
N ARG A 185 -2.68 2.43 -32.67
CA ARG A 185 -3.65 2.29 -33.76
C ARG A 185 -4.95 2.96 -33.32
N ARG A 186 -5.15 4.22 -33.72
CA ARG A 186 -6.50 4.80 -33.78
C ARG A 186 -7.16 4.31 -35.08
N PRO A 187 -8.41 3.81 -35.07
CA PRO A 187 -9.13 3.58 -36.31
C PRO A 187 -9.46 4.94 -36.95
N ARG A 188 -9.04 5.14 -38.21
CA ARG A 188 -9.55 6.22 -39.05
C ARG A 188 -11.01 5.91 -39.39
N GLN A 189 -11.97 6.54 -38.72
CA GLN A 189 -13.33 6.60 -39.22
C GLN A 189 -13.33 7.50 -40.46
N ARG A 190 -13.57 6.88 -41.63
CA ARG A 190 -13.88 7.57 -42.87
C ARG A 190 -15.30 8.12 -42.76
N ARG A 191 -15.46 9.43 -42.92
CA ARG A 191 -16.75 10.04 -43.28
C ARG A 191 -17.07 9.69 -44.73
N PRO A 192 -18.30 9.29 -45.09
CA PRO A 192 -18.78 9.43 -46.46
C PRO A 192 -19.37 10.84 -46.63
N HIS A 193 -18.90 11.56 -47.64
CA HIS A 193 -19.64 12.67 -48.25
C HIS A 193 -20.74 12.09 -49.14
N GLY A 194 -21.82 12.85 -49.29
CA GLY A 194 -23.13 12.39 -49.78
C GLY A 194 -23.21 12.07 -51.27
N HIS A 195 -24.34 11.44 -51.61
CA HIS A 195 -25.27 11.88 -52.65
C HIS A 195 -26.70 11.72 -52.10
#